data_AF-A0A0P9EFT4-F1
#
_entry.id   AF-A0A0P9EFT4-F1
#
_cell.length_a   1.000
_cell.length_b   1.000
_cell.length_c   1.000
_cell.angle_alpha   90.00
_cell.angle_beta   90.00
_cell.angle_gamma   90.00
#
_symmetry.space_group_name_H-M   'P 1'
#
loop_
_entity.id
_entity.type
_entity.pdbx_description
1 polymer ?
#
loop_
_entity_poly.entity_id
_entity_poly.type
_entity_poly.pdbx_seq_one_letter_code
_entity_poly.pdbx_strand_id
1 'polypeptide(L)'
;MTKTYAVLTGDLVRSRSLSGEALQAAHEGLQAAASDLSAAPWEPAPLPLGALDIFRGDSWQLLLGEPRAALRSAVYLRASLLARGAADTRIAIGIGGVDRVAEERVSQSAGEAFQLSGEALDAMGPRFRIALNPAPSLALPARWAGLVAHLCDSVMAQWEGRQIEIARLACFFPQASHEEIGARLSPPITQQAVSKSLLSSGWYGLAEALTVMESDSGV
;
A
#
# COMPACT_ATOMS: atom_id res chain seq x y z
N MET A 1 18.20 -20.57 0.08
CA MET A 1 17.29 -19.67 -0.65
C MET A 1 17.66 -18.24 -0.26
N THR A 2 17.83 -17.35 -1.22
CA THR A 2 18.02 -15.91 -0.96
C THR A 2 16.75 -15.41 -0.26
N LYS A 3 16.89 -14.59 0.79
CA LYS A 3 15.74 -14.04 1.50
C LYS A 3 14.94 -13.14 0.55
N THR A 4 13.62 -13.34 0.50
CA THR A 4 12.68 -12.54 -0.30
C THR A 4 12.28 -11.28 0.46
N TYR A 5 12.14 -10.17 -0.26
CA TYR A 5 11.67 -8.89 0.25
C TYR A 5 10.62 -8.32 -0.70
N ALA A 6 9.91 -7.27 -0.27
CA ALA A 6 9.09 -6.46 -1.14
C ALA A 6 9.57 -5.01 -1.17
N VAL A 7 9.55 -4.41 -2.36
CA VAL A 7 9.81 -2.98 -2.57
C VAL A 7 8.55 -2.36 -3.12
N LEU A 8 8.08 -1.32 -2.44
CA LEU A 8 7.00 -0.46 -2.92
C LEU A 8 7.65 0.79 -3.52
N THR A 9 7.52 0.96 -4.83
CA THR A 9 7.98 2.15 -5.56
C THR A 9 6.75 2.91 -6.07
N GLY A 10 6.66 4.20 -5.80
CA GLY A 10 5.50 4.99 -6.17
C GLY A 10 5.82 6.41 -6.60
N ASP A 11 4.82 7.07 -7.18
CA ASP A 11 4.85 8.50 -7.46
C ASP A 11 3.47 9.15 -7.26
N LEU A 12 3.48 10.45 -6.99
CA LEU A 12 2.25 11.21 -6.78
C LEU A 12 1.53 11.48 -8.11
N VAL A 13 0.24 11.18 -8.14
CA VAL A 13 -0.61 11.39 -9.30
C VAL A 13 -0.77 12.89 -9.56
N ARG A 14 -0.44 13.32 -10.79
CA ARG A 14 -0.53 14.73 -11.22
C ARG A 14 0.26 15.70 -10.32
N SER A 15 1.38 15.23 -9.75
CA SER A 15 2.28 16.00 -8.88
C SER A 15 2.61 17.41 -9.39
N ARG A 16 2.89 17.55 -10.69
CA ARG A 16 3.19 18.83 -11.35
C ARG A 16 2.09 19.89 -11.26
N SER A 17 0.87 19.49 -10.92
CA SER A 17 -0.28 20.38 -10.73
C SER A 17 -0.61 20.66 -9.26
N LEU A 18 0.09 20.00 -8.33
CA LEU A 18 -0.07 20.24 -6.90
C LEU A 18 0.59 21.57 -6.52
N SER A 19 -0.03 22.29 -5.59
CA SER A 19 0.64 23.40 -4.91
C SER A 19 1.80 22.87 -4.05
N GLY A 20 2.76 23.73 -3.71
CA GLY A 20 3.86 23.35 -2.80
C GLY A 20 3.34 22.83 -1.44
N GLU A 21 2.25 23.42 -0.94
CA GLU A 21 1.60 22.98 0.30
C GLU A 21 0.96 21.59 0.17
N ALA A 22 0.26 21.31 -0.95
CA ALA A 22 -0.35 20.01 -1.19
C ALA A 22 0.72 18.91 -1.38
N LEU A 23 1.82 19.23 -2.06
CA LEU A 23 2.96 18.32 -2.22
C LEU A 23 3.60 17.99 -0.86
N GLN A 24 3.85 19.00 -0.03
CA GLN A 24 4.40 18.82 1.30
C GLN A 24 3.46 17.98 2.19
N ALA A 25 2.16 18.28 2.18
CA ALA A 25 1.16 17.52 2.93
C ALA A 25 1.05 16.05 2.47
N ALA A 26 1.29 15.78 1.18
CA ALA A 26 1.34 14.44 0.62
C ALA A 26 2.58 13.68 1.10
N HIS A 27 3.76 14.32 1.10
CA HIS A 27 4.99 13.73 1.63
C HIS A 27 4.87 13.38 3.11
N GLU A 28 4.39 14.31 3.92
CA GLU A 28 4.15 14.08 5.36
C GLU A 28 3.13 12.96 5.58
N GLY A 29 2.08 12.91 4.75
CA GLY A 29 1.07 11.85 4.81
C GLY A 29 1.65 10.47 4.51
N LEU A 30 2.48 10.35 3.47
CA LEU A 30 3.15 9.10 3.10
C LEU A 30 4.15 8.66 4.17
N GLN A 31 4.96 9.59 4.69
CA GLN A 31 5.92 9.29 5.75
C GLN A 31 5.24 8.85 7.05
N ALA A 32 4.16 9.53 7.45
CA ALA A 32 3.37 9.13 8.62
C ALA A 32 2.76 7.73 8.43
N ALA A 33 2.12 7.48 7.28
CA ALA A 33 1.54 6.17 6.99
C ALA A 33 2.59 5.06 6.91
N ALA A 34 3.78 5.33 6.36
CA ALA A 34 4.88 4.37 6.36
C ALA A 34 5.42 4.11 7.77
N SER A 35 5.47 5.14 8.63
CA SER A 35 5.84 4.98 10.03
C SER A 35 4.82 4.12 10.80
N ASP A 36 3.52 4.28 10.52
CA ASP A 36 2.46 3.50 11.15
C ASP A 36 2.62 1.99 10.86
N LEU A 37 3.16 1.62 9.68
CA LEU A 37 3.40 0.21 9.33
C LEU A 37 4.33 -0.51 10.32
N SER A 38 5.27 0.20 10.96
CA SER A 38 6.16 -0.38 11.97
C SER A 38 5.44 -0.89 13.21
N ALA A 39 4.25 -0.36 13.50
CA ALA A 39 3.42 -0.70 14.66
C ALA A 39 2.08 -1.34 14.24
N ALA A 40 2.00 -1.87 13.03
CA ALA A 40 0.74 -2.32 12.48
C ALA A 40 0.24 -3.59 13.19
N PRO A 41 -1.04 -3.63 13.64
CA PRO A 41 -1.56 -4.67 14.54
C PRO A 41 -2.12 -5.88 13.78
N TRP A 42 -1.37 -6.38 12.80
CA TRP A 42 -1.80 -7.44 11.90
C TRP A 42 -0.63 -8.38 11.56
N GLU A 43 -0.93 -9.61 11.19
CA GLU A 43 0.07 -10.63 10.86
C GLU A 43 -0.17 -11.18 9.44
N PRO A 44 0.90 -11.38 8.64
CA PRO A 44 2.29 -11.19 9.03
C PRO A 44 2.68 -9.70 9.05
N ALA A 45 3.43 -9.28 10.09
CA ALA A 45 3.83 -7.87 10.23
C ALA A 45 4.67 -7.39 9.03
N PRO A 46 4.49 -6.15 8.52
CA PRO A 46 5.13 -5.70 7.27
C PRO A 46 6.65 -5.49 7.35
N LEU A 47 7.20 -5.30 8.57
CA LEU A 47 8.63 -5.13 8.83
C LEU A 47 9.32 -4.11 7.90
N PRO A 48 8.92 -2.82 7.91
CA PRO A 48 9.60 -1.80 7.10
C PRO A 48 11.09 -1.70 7.48
N LEU A 49 11.95 -1.71 6.47
CA LEU A 49 13.40 -1.67 6.62
C LEU A 49 13.92 -0.30 6.17
N GLY A 50 14.01 0.61 7.14
CA GLY A 50 14.34 2.02 6.91
C GLY A 50 13.09 2.89 6.74
N ALA A 51 13.31 4.20 6.63
CA ALA A 51 12.24 5.17 6.38
C ALA A 51 11.80 5.14 4.91
N LEU A 52 10.56 5.59 4.65
CA LEU A 52 10.11 5.87 3.28
C LEU A 52 10.99 6.99 2.70
N ASP A 53 11.66 6.68 1.60
CA ASP A 53 12.62 7.56 0.93
C ASP A 53 11.93 8.29 -0.22
N ILE A 54 11.93 9.62 -0.17
CA ILE A 54 11.34 10.48 -1.21
C ILE A 54 12.46 11.04 -2.07
N PHE A 55 12.33 10.89 -3.39
CA PHE A 55 13.33 11.33 -4.35
C PHE A 55 12.67 11.88 -5.62
N ARG A 56 13.44 12.66 -6.40
CA ARG A 56 12.99 13.28 -7.66
C ARG A 56 11.71 14.13 -7.52
N GLY A 57 11.40 14.59 -6.32
CA GLY A 57 10.32 15.53 -6.02
C GLY A 57 8.98 14.89 -5.71
N ASP A 58 8.56 13.86 -6.43
CA ASP A 58 7.25 13.21 -6.28
C ASP A 58 7.30 11.68 -6.20
N SER A 59 8.49 11.09 -6.36
CA SER A 59 8.71 9.66 -6.34
C SER A 59 9.11 9.22 -4.93
N TRP A 60 8.76 7.99 -4.55
CA TRP A 60 9.09 7.44 -3.25
C TRP A 60 9.30 5.94 -3.28
N GLN A 61 10.06 5.43 -2.31
CA GLN A 61 10.31 4.00 -2.13
C GLN A 61 10.24 3.57 -0.67
N LEU A 62 9.74 2.36 -0.44
CA LEU A 62 9.71 1.69 0.86
C LEU A 62 10.11 0.22 0.70
N LEU A 63 11.04 -0.25 1.53
CA LEU A 63 11.46 -1.65 1.60
C LEU A 63 10.75 -2.35 2.76
N LEU A 64 10.18 -3.52 2.49
CA LEU A 64 9.51 -4.37 3.46
C LEU A 64 10.25 -5.70 3.61
N GLY A 65 10.48 -6.10 4.85
CA GLY A 65 11.10 -7.38 5.22
C GLY A 65 10.14 -8.57 5.13
N GLU A 66 8.84 -8.32 5.11
CA GLU A 66 7.81 -9.35 4.93
C GLU A 66 7.03 -9.08 3.63
N PRO A 67 7.33 -9.81 2.55
CA PRO A 67 6.71 -9.58 1.25
C PRO A 67 5.21 -9.90 1.20
N ARG A 68 4.70 -10.80 2.05
CA ARG A 68 3.26 -11.16 2.04
C ARG A 68 2.37 -10.02 2.52
N ALA A 69 2.90 -9.09 3.31
CA ALA A 69 2.20 -7.90 3.77
C ALA A 69 2.14 -6.78 2.70
N ALA A 70 2.88 -6.90 1.59
CA ALA A 70 3.15 -5.79 0.69
C ALA A 70 1.91 -5.19 0.02
N LEU A 71 0.96 -6.02 -0.42
CA LEU A 71 -0.27 -5.54 -1.05
C LEU A 71 -1.13 -4.72 -0.08
N ARG A 72 -1.25 -5.22 1.15
CA ARG A 72 -1.99 -4.57 2.22
C ARG A 72 -1.31 -3.27 2.67
N SER A 73 0.02 -3.25 2.75
CA SER A 73 0.79 -2.02 2.96
C SER A 73 0.54 -0.99 1.86
N ALA A 74 0.51 -1.40 0.59
CA ALA A 74 0.21 -0.51 -0.53
C ALA A 74 -1.22 0.05 -0.46
N VAL A 75 -2.23 -0.79 -0.19
CA VAL A 75 -3.62 -0.37 0.02
C VAL A 75 -3.69 0.65 1.15
N TYR A 76 -3.03 0.39 2.28
CA TYR A 76 -3.02 1.29 3.43
C TYR A 76 -2.35 2.64 3.13
N LEU A 77 -1.17 2.65 2.49
CA LEU A 77 -0.47 3.88 2.12
C LEU A 77 -1.32 4.76 1.21
N ARG A 78 -1.90 4.18 0.15
CA ARG A 78 -2.76 4.92 -0.77
C ARG A 78 -4.04 5.40 -0.08
N ALA A 79 -4.72 4.55 0.69
CA ALA A 79 -5.92 4.95 1.43
C ALA A 79 -5.64 6.08 2.44
N SER A 80 -4.44 6.09 3.03
CA SER A 80 -4.00 7.15 3.95
C SER A 80 -3.77 8.47 3.24
N LEU A 81 -3.21 8.45 2.04
CA LEU A 81 -3.06 9.65 1.24
C LEU A 81 -4.41 10.19 0.74
N LEU A 82 -5.28 9.31 0.24
CA LEU A 82 -6.64 9.66 -0.18
C LEU A 82 -7.48 10.24 0.97
N ALA A 83 -7.39 9.67 2.17
CA ALA A 83 -8.13 10.13 3.34
C ALA A 83 -7.75 11.57 3.77
N ARG A 84 -6.51 11.99 3.48
CA ARG A 84 -6.05 13.36 3.75
C ARG A 84 -6.52 14.36 2.70
N GLY A 85 -7.00 13.89 1.54
CA GLY A 85 -7.53 14.73 0.46
C GLY A 85 -6.50 15.58 -0.28
N ALA A 86 -5.20 15.39 -0.04
CA ALA A 86 -4.14 16.20 -0.63
C ALA A 86 -3.68 15.68 -2.00
N ALA A 87 -3.61 14.36 -2.19
CA ALA A 87 -3.11 13.72 -3.40
C ALA A 87 -3.60 12.26 -3.51
N ASP A 88 -3.29 11.63 -4.65
CA ASP A 88 -3.33 10.17 -4.84
C ASP A 88 -1.91 9.73 -5.26
N THR A 89 -1.60 8.44 -5.14
CA THR A 89 -0.29 7.88 -5.49
C THR A 89 -0.43 6.62 -6.34
N ARG A 90 0.47 6.45 -7.30
CA ARG A 90 0.73 5.15 -7.92
C ARG A 90 1.67 4.36 -7.00
N ILE A 91 1.51 3.04 -6.94
CA ILE A 91 2.32 2.13 -6.12
C ILE A 91 2.55 0.83 -6.89
N ALA A 92 3.79 0.57 -7.25
CA ALA A 92 4.21 -0.70 -7.82
C ALA A 92 4.96 -1.51 -6.76
N ILE A 93 4.57 -2.78 -6.63
CA ILE A 93 5.14 -3.72 -5.68
C ILE A 93 6.03 -4.69 -6.47
N GLY A 94 7.32 -4.70 -6.19
CA GLY A 94 8.24 -5.73 -6.64
C GLY A 94 8.54 -6.70 -5.51
N ILE A 95 8.45 -8.01 -5.77
CA ILE A 95 8.78 -9.03 -4.77
C ILE A 95 9.92 -9.90 -5.30
N GLY A 96 11.00 -10.05 -4.55
CA GLY A 96 12.16 -10.81 -5.01
C GLY A 96 13.37 -10.70 -4.08
N GLY A 97 14.53 -11.13 -4.57
CA GLY A 97 15.79 -10.98 -3.83
C GLY A 97 16.24 -9.51 -3.70
N VAL A 98 17.00 -9.22 -2.64
CA VAL A 98 17.69 -7.95 -2.43
C VAL A 98 19.17 -8.22 -2.20
N ASP A 99 20.03 -7.58 -2.99
CA ASP A 99 21.48 -7.79 -2.97
C ASP A 99 22.18 -6.84 -1.99
N ARG A 100 21.67 -5.61 -1.88
CA ARG A 100 22.21 -4.57 -1.00
C ARG A 100 21.10 -3.71 -0.45
N VAL A 101 21.04 -3.57 0.87
CA VAL A 101 20.18 -2.61 1.57
C VAL A 101 21.03 -1.41 1.99
N ALA A 102 20.67 -0.22 1.53
CA ALA A 102 21.20 1.05 2.03
C ALA A 102 20.19 1.61 3.04
N GLU A 103 20.42 1.35 4.33
CA GLU A 103 19.47 1.65 5.41
C GLU A 103 19.10 3.14 5.49
N GLU A 104 20.03 4.04 5.15
CA GLU A 104 19.80 5.49 5.17
C GLU A 104 19.00 6.00 3.96
N ARG A 105 19.09 5.30 2.82
CA ARG A 105 18.46 5.68 1.55
C ARG A 105 18.06 4.45 0.76
N VAL A 106 16.82 4.02 0.96
CA VAL A 106 16.23 2.86 0.29
C VAL A 106 16.40 2.97 -1.23
N SER A 107 16.30 4.16 -1.82
CA SER A 107 16.49 4.37 -3.27
C SER A 107 17.89 4.06 -3.80
N GLN A 108 18.90 3.92 -2.94
CA GLN A 108 20.26 3.51 -3.31
C GLN A 108 20.50 2.00 -3.12
N SER A 109 19.49 1.26 -2.69
CA SER A 109 19.52 -0.19 -2.59
C SER A 109 19.41 -0.84 -3.97
N ALA A 110 19.75 -2.12 -4.06
CA ALA A 110 19.73 -2.86 -5.33
C ALA A 110 19.29 -4.31 -5.13
N GLY A 111 18.65 -4.85 -6.15
CA GLY A 111 18.21 -6.24 -6.20
C GLY A 111 17.00 -6.42 -7.11
N GLU A 112 16.64 -7.68 -7.33
CA GLU A 112 15.51 -8.08 -8.18
C GLU A 112 14.20 -7.41 -7.76
N ALA A 113 13.90 -7.31 -6.45
CA ALA A 113 12.69 -6.65 -5.97
C ALA A 113 12.63 -5.16 -6.38
N PHE A 114 13.75 -4.45 -6.33
CA PHE A 114 13.84 -3.05 -6.74
C PHE A 114 13.58 -2.91 -8.24
N GLN A 115 14.23 -3.75 -9.05
CA GLN A 115 14.05 -3.76 -10.51
C GLN A 115 12.59 -4.03 -10.88
N LEU A 116 11.99 -5.09 -10.33
CA LEU A 116 10.61 -5.48 -10.62
C LEU A 116 9.61 -4.39 -10.23
N SER A 117 9.83 -3.70 -9.10
CA SER A 117 8.96 -2.59 -8.67
C SER A 117 9.05 -1.39 -9.63
N GLY A 118 10.24 -1.04 -10.12
CA GLY A 118 10.44 0.05 -11.08
C GLY A 118 9.81 -0.26 -12.42
N GLU A 119 10.09 -1.45 -12.98
CA GLU A 119 9.51 -1.91 -14.25
C GLU A 119 7.97 -1.96 -14.19
N ALA A 120 7.41 -2.42 -13.06
CA ALA A 120 5.98 -2.45 -12.85
C ALA A 120 5.36 -1.04 -12.75
N LEU A 121 6.07 -0.07 -12.16
CA LEU A 121 5.61 1.33 -12.11
C LEU A 121 5.57 1.95 -13.51
N ASP A 122 6.64 1.74 -14.30
CA ASP A 122 6.74 2.23 -15.67
C ASP A 122 5.66 1.61 -16.57
N ALA A 123 5.32 0.33 -16.37
CA ALA A 123 4.30 -0.39 -17.13
C ALA A 123 2.85 -0.12 -16.69
N MET A 124 2.61 0.47 -15.51
CA MET A 124 1.28 0.58 -14.88
C MET A 124 0.24 1.37 -15.70
N GLY A 125 0.70 2.17 -16.67
CA GLY A 125 -0.16 3.03 -17.48
C GLY A 125 -0.99 4.01 -16.63
N PRO A 126 -1.95 4.72 -17.26
CA PRO A 126 -2.79 5.69 -16.55
C PRO A 126 -4.01 5.07 -15.86
N ARG A 127 -4.30 3.79 -16.11
CA ARG A 127 -5.56 3.14 -15.71
C ARG A 127 -5.57 2.75 -14.24
N PHE A 128 -4.46 2.20 -13.76
CA PHE A 128 -4.37 1.67 -12.40
C PHE A 128 -3.50 2.55 -11.51
N ARG A 129 -3.61 2.36 -10.20
CA ARG A 129 -2.71 2.96 -9.20
C ARG A 129 -1.95 1.93 -8.37
N ILE A 130 -2.30 0.65 -8.44
CA ILE A 130 -1.53 -0.41 -7.77
C ILE A 130 -1.20 -1.50 -8.78
N ALA A 131 0.06 -1.92 -8.81
CA ALA A 131 0.54 -3.06 -9.58
C ALA A 131 1.45 -3.92 -8.70
N LEU A 132 1.53 -5.20 -9.00
CA LEU A 132 2.36 -6.16 -8.28
C LEU A 132 3.05 -7.09 -9.28
N ASN A 133 4.37 -7.19 -9.17
CA ASN A 133 5.21 -8.03 -10.01
C ASN A 133 6.17 -8.86 -9.12
N PRO A 134 5.87 -10.15 -8.90
CA PRO A 134 6.75 -11.04 -8.16
C PRO A 134 7.82 -11.65 -9.07
N ALA A 135 8.95 -12.02 -8.48
CA ALA A 135 10.04 -12.67 -9.17
C ALA A 135 9.57 -14.01 -9.80
N PRO A 136 10.01 -14.34 -11.02
CA PRO A 136 9.64 -15.60 -11.68
C PRO A 136 10.05 -16.87 -10.91
N SER A 137 10.97 -16.75 -9.96
CA SER A 137 11.45 -17.83 -9.10
C SER A 137 10.48 -18.18 -7.96
N LEU A 138 9.52 -17.30 -7.66
CA LEU A 138 8.51 -17.51 -6.62
C LEU A 138 7.36 -18.39 -7.14
N ALA A 139 6.71 -19.11 -6.23
CA ALA A 139 5.55 -19.92 -6.59
C ALA A 139 4.27 -19.08 -6.75
N LEU A 140 4.32 -17.79 -6.40
CA LEU A 140 3.28 -16.79 -6.66
C LEU A 140 3.24 -16.42 -8.16
N PRO A 141 2.18 -16.81 -8.91
CA PRO A 141 2.16 -16.53 -10.34
C PRO A 141 1.93 -15.04 -10.62
N ALA A 142 2.85 -14.40 -11.35
CA ALA A 142 2.85 -12.96 -11.60
C ALA A 142 1.53 -12.42 -12.20
N ARG A 143 0.92 -13.17 -13.13
CA ARG A 143 -0.37 -12.77 -13.74
C ARG A 143 -1.52 -12.73 -12.73
N TRP A 144 -1.54 -13.67 -11.79
CA TRP A 144 -2.56 -13.72 -10.74
C TRP A 144 -2.32 -12.61 -9.71
N ALA A 145 -1.08 -12.44 -9.26
CA ALA A 145 -0.73 -11.39 -8.30
C ALA A 145 -1.02 -9.98 -8.86
N GLY A 146 -0.66 -9.72 -10.12
CA GLY A 146 -0.97 -8.47 -10.80
C GLY A 146 -2.48 -8.24 -10.99
N LEU A 147 -3.24 -9.29 -11.32
CA LEU A 147 -4.71 -9.20 -11.40
C LEU A 147 -5.33 -8.84 -10.05
N VAL A 148 -4.90 -9.49 -8.97
CA VAL A 148 -5.38 -9.21 -7.61
C VAL A 148 -5.10 -7.75 -7.22
N ALA A 149 -3.88 -7.25 -7.50
CA ALA A 149 -3.54 -5.85 -7.27
C ALA A 149 -4.46 -4.87 -8.03
N HIS A 150 -4.74 -5.15 -9.32
CA HIS A 150 -5.64 -4.33 -10.12
C HIS A 150 -7.10 -4.39 -9.65
N LEU A 151 -7.57 -5.54 -9.13
CA LEU A 151 -8.91 -5.66 -8.57
C LEU A 151 -9.03 -4.87 -7.27
N CYS A 152 -8.05 -4.97 -6.37
CA CYS A 152 -7.99 -4.13 -5.17
C CYS A 152 -7.99 -2.63 -5.52
N ASP A 153 -7.17 -2.23 -6.49
CA ASP A 153 -7.14 -0.85 -6.99
C ASP A 153 -8.50 -0.40 -7.54
N SER A 154 -9.18 -1.27 -8.30
CA SER A 154 -10.51 -0.97 -8.87
C SER A 154 -11.57 -0.79 -7.78
N VAL A 155 -11.51 -1.56 -6.70
CA VAL A 155 -12.38 -1.39 -5.52
C VAL A 155 -12.08 -0.05 -4.84
N MET A 156 -10.80 0.25 -4.60
CA MET A 156 -10.38 1.52 -3.98
C MET A 156 -10.77 2.75 -4.80
N ALA A 157 -10.74 2.65 -6.13
CA ALA A 157 -11.08 3.74 -7.04
C ALA A 157 -12.55 4.21 -6.92
N GLN A 158 -13.41 3.42 -6.29
CA GLN A 158 -14.82 3.76 -6.04
C GLN A 158 -15.05 4.40 -4.67
N TRP A 159 -14.03 4.48 -3.82
CA TRP A 159 -14.18 5.03 -2.47
C TRP A 159 -14.26 6.55 -2.51
N GLU A 160 -15.29 7.09 -1.87
CA GLU A 160 -15.51 8.53 -1.80
C GLU A 160 -15.76 9.00 -0.37
N GLY A 161 -15.29 10.21 -0.08
CA GLY A 161 -15.51 10.89 1.20
C GLY A 161 -15.20 10.00 2.41
N ARG A 162 -16.17 9.84 3.30
CA ARG A 162 -16.00 9.12 4.58
C ARG A 162 -15.67 7.63 4.41
N GLN A 163 -16.00 7.03 3.28
CA GLN A 163 -15.70 5.62 3.03
C GLN A 163 -14.20 5.35 3.04
N ILE A 164 -13.40 6.30 2.53
CA ILE A 164 -11.94 6.17 2.47
C ILE A 164 -11.35 6.05 3.88
N GLU A 165 -11.79 6.91 4.81
CA GLU A 165 -11.31 6.87 6.19
C GLU A 165 -11.72 5.59 6.92
N ILE A 166 -12.97 5.14 6.70
CA ILE A 166 -13.49 3.90 7.29
C ILE A 166 -12.70 2.69 6.76
N ALA A 167 -12.50 2.60 5.45
CA ALA A 167 -11.75 1.51 4.83
C ALA A 167 -10.26 1.54 5.20
N ARG A 168 -9.65 2.72 5.32
CA ARG A 168 -8.28 2.88 5.81
C ARG A 168 -8.12 2.35 7.24
N LEU A 169 -9.07 2.66 8.13
CA LEU A 169 -9.07 2.14 9.51
C LEU A 169 -9.33 0.63 9.56
N ALA A 170 -10.29 0.12 8.78
CA ALA A 170 -10.55 -1.31 8.69
C ALA A 170 -9.37 -2.08 8.09
N CYS A 171 -8.62 -1.44 7.17
CA CYS A 171 -7.35 -1.94 6.69
C CYS A 171 -6.39 -2.07 7.85
N PHE A 172 -6.02 -0.95 8.49
CA PHE A 172 -4.99 -0.93 9.52
C PHE A 172 -5.32 -1.77 10.77
N PHE A 173 -6.59 -1.85 11.16
CA PHE A 173 -7.07 -2.63 12.31
C PHE A 173 -8.00 -3.76 11.85
N PRO A 174 -7.49 -4.82 11.20
CA PRO A 174 -8.35 -5.84 10.59
C PRO A 174 -9.15 -6.66 11.60
N GLN A 175 -8.74 -6.66 12.87
CA GLN A 175 -9.41 -7.35 13.97
C GLN A 175 -10.33 -6.43 14.79
N ALA A 176 -10.35 -5.12 14.50
CA ALA A 176 -11.23 -4.21 15.21
C ALA A 176 -12.70 -4.46 14.83
N SER A 177 -13.55 -4.41 15.85
CA SER A 177 -14.98 -4.35 15.64
C SER A 177 -15.39 -3.06 14.93
N HIS A 178 -16.54 -3.10 14.27
CA HIS A 178 -17.11 -1.90 13.64
C HIS A 178 -17.42 -0.78 14.64
N GLU A 179 -17.67 -1.10 15.92
CA GLU A 179 -17.83 -0.11 16.99
C GLU A 179 -16.50 0.60 17.27
N GLU A 180 -15.40 -0.15 17.41
CA GLU A 180 -14.06 0.41 17.61
C GLU A 180 -13.61 1.26 16.42
N ILE A 181 -13.91 0.84 15.17
CA ILE A 181 -13.66 1.65 13.98
C ILE A 181 -14.47 2.95 14.02
N GLY A 182 -15.75 2.86 14.39
CA GLY A 182 -16.65 4.02 14.52
C GLY A 182 -16.17 5.03 15.55
N ALA A 183 -15.62 4.55 16.67
CA ALA A 183 -15.08 5.37 17.76
C ALA A 183 -13.74 6.07 17.41
N ARG A 184 -12.95 5.50 16.50
CA ARG A 184 -11.67 6.07 16.03
C ARG A 184 -11.82 7.24 15.06
N LEU A 185 -13.03 7.45 14.54
CA LEU A 185 -13.34 8.50 13.59
C LEU A 185 -13.64 9.83 14.30
N SER A 186 -13.33 10.95 13.64
CA SER A 186 -13.66 12.30 14.15
C SER A 186 -14.52 13.05 13.12
N PRO A 187 -15.79 13.39 13.41
CA PRO A 187 -16.56 12.92 14.57
C PRO A 187 -16.83 11.40 14.52
N PRO A 188 -17.06 10.75 15.68
CA PRO A 188 -17.41 9.33 15.75
C PRO A 188 -18.72 9.02 15.03
N ILE A 189 -18.86 7.78 14.56
CA ILE A 189 -20.08 7.28 13.90
C ILE A 189 -20.53 5.94 14.49
N THR A 190 -21.76 5.54 14.21
CA THR A 190 -22.32 4.28 14.73
C THR A 190 -21.73 3.05 14.03
N GLN A 191 -21.74 1.91 14.72
CA GLN A 191 -21.40 0.61 14.16
C GLN A 191 -22.18 0.31 12.86
N GLN A 192 -23.47 0.63 12.80
CA GLN A 192 -24.30 0.38 11.62
C GLN A 192 -23.85 1.22 10.42
N ALA A 193 -23.41 2.46 10.65
CA ALA A 193 -22.86 3.31 9.61
C ALA A 193 -21.53 2.75 9.06
N VAL A 194 -20.66 2.23 9.94
CA VAL A 194 -19.44 1.52 9.55
C VAL A 194 -19.76 0.27 8.72
N SER A 195 -20.65 -0.61 9.22
CA SER A 195 -21.06 -1.82 8.49
C SER A 195 -21.57 -1.50 7.09
N LYS A 196 -22.46 -0.50 6.97
CA LYS A 196 -23.04 -0.09 5.69
C LYS A 196 -21.95 0.45 4.75
N SER A 197 -21.03 1.26 5.28
CA SER A 197 -19.92 1.82 4.50
C SER A 197 -19.03 0.72 3.93
N LEU A 198 -18.53 -0.20 4.78
CA LEU A 198 -17.64 -1.29 4.36
C LEU A 198 -18.31 -2.23 3.35
N LEU A 199 -19.61 -2.52 3.52
CA LEU A 199 -20.37 -3.30 2.55
C LEU A 199 -20.43 -2.58 1.19
N SER A 200 -20.83 -1.30 1.20
CA SER A 200 -21.01 -0.52 -0.03
C SER A 200 -19.70 -0.18 -0.75
N SER A 201 -18.58 -0.15 -0.03
CA SER A 201 -17.26 0.17 -0.60
C SER A 201 -16.55 -1.04 -1.20
N GLY A 202 -17.16 -2.23 -1.17
CA GLY A 202 -16.53 -3.47 -1.62
C GLY A 202 -15.39 -3.95 -0.72
N TRP A 203 -15.27 -3.41 0.51
CA TRP A 203 -14.17 -3.70 1.43
C TRP A 203 -13.97 -5.19 1.68
N TYR A 204 -15.06 -5.95 1.85
CA TYR A 204 -14.96 -7.37 2.21
C TYR A 204 -14.23 -8.22 1.16
N GLY A 205 -14.50 -7.98 -0.13
CA GLY A 205 -13.78 -8.68 -1.21
C GLY A 205 -12.32 -8.27 -1.30
N LEU A 206 -12.02 -6.99 -1.07
CA LEU A 206 -10.63 -6.52 -0.96
C LEU A 206 -9.92 -7.17 0.23
N ALA A 207 -10.54 -7.22 1.41
CA ALA A 207 -9.97 -7.81 2.61
C ALA A 207 -9.73 -9.32 2.48
N GLU A 208 -10.59 -10.04 1.76
CA GLU A 208 -10.37 -11.44 1.41
C GLU A 208 -9.13 -11.60 0.51
N ALA A 209 -8.99 -10.76 -0.52
CA ALA A 209 -7.81 -10.75 -1.38
C ALA A 209 -6.51 -10.47 -0.60
N LEU A 210 -6.55 -9.55 0.38
CA LEU A 210 -5.42 -9.31 1.28
C LEU A 210 -5.08 -10.57 2.08
N THR A 211 -6.09 -11.19 2.74
CA THR A 211 -5.90 -12.40 3.55
C THR A 211 -5.29 -13.56 2.74
N VAL A 212 -5.71 -13.73 1.48
CA VAL A 212 -5.15 -14.76 0.58
C VAL A 212 -3.67 -14.49 0.30
N MET A 213 -3.31 -13.25 -0.05
CA MET A 213 -1.91 -12.87 -0.29
C MET A 213 -1.04 -13.00 0.95
N GLU A 214 -1.59 -12.70 2.13
CA GLU A 214 -0.90 -12.81 3.43
C GLU A 214 -0.62 -14.26 3.83
N SER A 215 -1.48 -15.18 3.39
CA SER A 215 -1.38 -16.61 3.68
C SER A 215 -0.59 -17.39 2.63
N ASP A 216 -0.19 -16.75 1.52
CA ASP A 216 0.50 -17.42 0.42
C ASP A 216 1.95 -17.78 0.81
N SER A 217 2.22 -19.07 0.98
CA SER A 217 3.55 -19.59 1.29
C SER A 217 4.48 -19.69 0.08
N GLY A 218 3.97 -19.36 -1.12
CA GLY A 218 4.72 -19.29 -2.37
C GLY A 218 5.50 -17.99 -2.57
N VAL A 219 5.40 -17.07 -1.61
CA VAL A 219 6.13 -15.80 -1.48
C VAL A 219 7.23 -15.94 -0.43
#